data_AF-K4CPX8-F1
#
_entry.id   AF-K4CPX8-F1
#
_cell.length_a   1.000
_cell.length_b   1.000
_cell.length_c   1.000
_cell.angle_alpha   90.00
_cell.angle_beta   90.00
_cell.angle_gamma   90.00
#
_symmetry.space_group_name_H-M   'P 1'
#
loop_
_entity.id
_entity.type
_entity.pdbx_description
1 polymer ?
#
loop_
_entity_poly.entity_id
_entity_poly.type
_entity_poly.pdbx_seq_one_letter_code
_entity_poly.pdbx_strand_id
1 'polypeptide(L)'
;MFNYPCCFHLSMLDPTSINLGVVGPLLDRHRSKPCVYVGCMKSGPVLSQKGVNYHEPEYWKFGEEGNKYFRHATGQIYAISKDLATYILINGDILHRYANEAVSLGFWLIGVDHTQFNFFGLSV
;
A
#
# COMPACT_ATOMS: atom_id res chain seq x y z
N MET A 1 -15.19 5.07 1.81
CA MET A 1 -14.58 4.97 0.46
C MET A 1 -15.13 6.11 -0.38
N PHE A 2 -14.32 7.15 -0.64
CA PHE A 2 -14.74 8.28 -1.48
C PHE A 2 -14.26 8.02 -2.91
N ASN A 3 -15.17 8.13 -3.87
CA ASN A 3 -14.93 7.82 -5.28
C ASN A 3 -14.49 9.11 -5.99
N TYR A 4 -13.17 9.29 -6.19
CA TYR A 4 -12.64 10.34 -7.07
C TYR A 4 -12.84 9.89 -8.53
N PRO A 5 -13.10 10.80 -9.49
CA PRO A 5 -13.48 10.44 -10.85
C PRO A 5 -12.58 9.36 -11.48
N CYS A 6 -13.17 8.17 -11.54
CA CYS A 6 -12.92 6.99 -12.38
C CYS A 6 -11.57 6.27 -12.37
N CYS A 7 -10.53 6.74 -11.67
CA CYS A 7 -9.19 6.14 -11.81
C CYS A 7 -8.60 5.52 -10.52
N PHE A 8 -9.04 5.93 -9.33
CA PHE A 8 -8.38 5.53 -8.07
C PHE A 8 -9.37 5.16 -6.96
N HIS A 9 -9.05 4.08 -6.23
CA HIS A 9 -9.62 3.72 -4.93
C HIS A 9 -8.74 4.29 -3.83
N LEU A 10 -9.34 5.00 -2.87
CA LEU A 10 -8.66 5.53 -1.69
C LEU A 10 -9.13 4.78 -0.44
N SER A 11 -8.20 4.09 0.23
CA SER A 11 -8.44 3.52 1.55
C SER A 11 -7.88 4.46 2.60
N MET A 12 -8.71 4.80 3.58
CA MET A 12 -8.39 5.72 4.65
C MET A 12 -8.76 5.10 6.00
N LEU A 13 -7.80 5.10 6.92
CA LEU A 13 -8.02 4.73 8.33
C LEU A 13 -8.51 5.93 9.16
N ASP A 14 -8.14 7.16 8.78
CA ASP A 14 -8.62 8.40 9.41
C ASP A 14 -8.70 9.54 8.36
N PRO A 15 -9.91 9.98 7.98
CA PRO A 15 -10.09 10.99 6.93
C PRO A 15 -9.78 12.43 7.38
N THR A 16 -9.53 12.68 8.68
CA THR A 16 -9.38 14.03 9.23
C THR A 16 -7.97 14.63 9.09
N SER A 17 -6.96 13.80 8.80
CA SER A 17 -5.55 14.20 8.74
C SER A 17 -5.07 14.57 7.33
N ILE A 18 -5.96 14.65 6.34
CA ILE A 18 -5.60 14.73 4.92
C ILE A 18 -5.72 16.16 4.37
N ASN A 19 -4.63 16.64 3.78
CA ASN A 19 -4.69 17.78 2.87
C ASN A 19 -5.13 17.31 1.47
N LEU A 20 -6.45 17.33 1.21
CA LEU A 20 -7.03 17.00 -0.10
C LEU A 20 -6.46 17.88 -1.23
N GLY A 21 -5.95 19.08 -0.90
CA GLY A 21 -5.27 19.97 -1.83
C GLY A 21 -3.93 19.44 -2.34
N VAL A 22 -3.35 18.41 -1.70
CA VAL A 22 -2.12 17.73 -2.17
C VAL A 22 -2.46 16.41 -2.88
N VAL A 23 -3.42 15.66 -2.34
CA VAL A 23 -3.80 14.34 -2.89
C VAL A 23 -4.47 14.46 -4.26
N GLY A 24 -5.40 15.41 -4.44
CA GLY A 24 -6.11 15.60 -5.71
C GLY A 24 -5.17 15.86 -6.90
N PRO A 25 -4.32 16.90 -6.85
CA PRO A 25 -3.40 17.20 -7.93
C PRO A 25 -2.38 16.08 -8.22
N LEU A 26 -1.94 15.34 -7.19
CA LEU A 26 -1.02 14.21 -7.36
C LEU A 26 -1.69 13.06 -8.13
N LEU A 27 -2.92 12.72 -7.76
CA LEU A 27 -3.69 11.68 -8.47
C LEU A 27 -4.04 12.12 -9.89
N ASP A 28 -4.35 13.40 -10.12
CA ASP A 28 -4.62 13.93 -11.45
C ASP A 28 -3.40 13.87 -12.38
N ARG A 29 -2.20 14.16 -11.86
CA ARG A 29 -0.94 14.01 -12.63
C ARG A 29 -0.66 12.57 -13.08
N HIS A 30 -1.23 11.59 -12.39
CA HIS A 30 -1.01 10.17 -12.66
C HIS A 30 -2.25 9.45 -13.19
N ARG A 31 -3.31 10.21 -13.55
CA ARG A 31 -4.57 9.66 -14.03
C ARG A 31 -4.43 8.77 -15.27
N SER A 32 -3.49 9.10 -16.16
CA SER A 32 -3.24 8.33 -17.39
C SER A 32 -2.30 7.14 -17.23
N LYS A 33 -1.70 6.95 -16.05
CA LYS A 33 -0.79 5.82 -15.80
C LYS A 33 -1.61 4.60 -15.38
N PRO A 34 -1.46 3.45 -16.06
CA PRO A 34 -2.05 2.21 -15.57
C PRO A 34 -1.34 1.75 -14.30
N CYS A 35 -2.02 0.95 -13.48
CA CYS A 35 -1.44 0.25 -12.34
C CYS A 35 -0.63 1.15 -11.38
N VAL A 36 -1.29 2.11 -10.74
CA VAL A 36 -0.62 3.06 -9.84
C VAL A 36 -0.93 2.74 -8.37
N TYR A 37 0.11 2.72 -7.53
CA TYR A 37 0.03 2.58 -6.08
C TYR A 37 0.69 3.80 -5.40
N VAL A 38 -0.06 4.53 -4.58
CA VAL A 38 0.41 5.76 -3.93
C VAL A 38 0.22 5.65 -2.43
N GLY A 39 1.21 6.10 -1.68
CA GLY A 39 1.19 6.05 -0.21
C GLY A 39 2.37 6.80 0.38
N CYS A 40 2.51 6.79 1.70
CA CYS A 40 3.81 7.06 2.30
C CYS A 40 4.63 5.77 2.25
N MET A 41 5.38 5.52 1.18
CA MET A 41 6.05 4.24 0.98
C MET A 41 7.25 4.10 1.91
N LYS A 42 7.34 2.98 2.63
CA LYS A 42 8.49 2.63 3.47
C LYS A 42 8.90 1.18 3.28
N SER A 43 10.10 0.88 3.75
CA SER A 43 10.52 -0.48 4.13
C SER A 43 11.08 -0.41 5.55
N GLY A 44 10.72 -1.37 6.39
CA GLY A 44 11.05 -1.38 7.81
C GLY A 44 11.23 -2.81 8.32
N PRO A 45 11.80 -2.98 9.53
CA PRO A 45 12.09 -4.31 10.08
C PRO A 45 10.80 -5.15 10.21
N VAL A 46 10.91 -6.44 9.93
CA VAL A 46 9.82 -7.40 10.14
C VAL A 46 9.61 -7.60 11.64
N LEU A 47 8.35 -7.54 12.09
CA LEU A 47 7.99 -7.65 13.50
C LEU A 47 7.90 -9.12 13.93
N SER A 48 9.05 -9.80 14.01
CA SER A 48 9.15 -11.22 14.38
C SER A 48 9.06 -11.51 15.88
N GLN A 49 9.18 -10.50 16.74
CA GLN A 49 9.14 -10.69 18.20
C GLN A 49 7.71 -10.88 18.69
N LYS A 50 7.47 -11.88 19.54
CA LYS A 50 6.17 -12.08 20.20
C LYS A 50 5.89 -10.96 21.19
N GLY A 51 4.63 -10.52 21.27
CA GLY A 51 4.18 -9.51 22.23
C GLY A 51 4.23 -8.06 21.75
N VAL A 52 4.71 -7.79 20.53
CA VAL A 52 4.54 -6.48 19.88
C VAL A 52 3.27 -6.45 19.03
N ASN A 53 2.68 -5.26 18.87
CA ASN A 53 1.56 -5.06 17.94
C ASN A 53 1.99 -5.43 16.52
N TYR A 54 1.10 -6.09 15.78
CA TYR A 54 1.37 -6.60 14.44
C TYR A 54 2.54 -7.59 14.38
N HIS A 55 2.81 -8.33 15.47
CA HIS A 55 3.70 -9.49 15.40
C HIS A 55 3.30 -10.37 14.22
N GLU A 56 4.25 -10.63 13.33
CA GLU A 56 4.03 -11.39 12.12
C GLU A 56 4.37 -12.86 12.37
N PRO A 57 3.39 -13.77 12.55
CA PRO A 57 3.65 -15.17 12.86
C PRO A 57 4.40 -15.88 11.73
N GLU A 58 4.23 -15.43 10.48
CA GLU A 58 4.88 -16.00 9.32
C GLU A 58 6.07 -15.15 8.85
N TYR A 59 6.77 -14.51 9.79
CA TYR A 59 7.92 -13.63 9.51
C TYR A 59 9.01 -14.30 8.65
N TRP A 60 9.13 -15.62 8.73
CA TRP A 60 10.08 -16.42 7.94
C TRP A 60 9.86 -16.29 6.42
N LYS A 61 8.66 -15.90 5.96
CA LYS A 61 8.38 -15.62 4.54
C LYS A 61 9.11 -14.38 4.00
N PHE A 62 9.60 -13.52 4.89
CA PHE A 62 10.40 -12.35 4.53
C PHE A 62 11.91 -12.65 4.57
N GLY A 63 12.30 -13.91 4.76
CA GLY A 63 13.67 -14.39 4.83
C GLY A 63 14.18 -14.52 6.27
N GLU A 64 15.43 -14.14 6.49
CA GLU A 64 16.14 -14.34 7.76
C GLU A 64 15.86 -13.23 8.78
N GLU A 65 16.28 -13.47 10.02
CA GLU A 65 16.18 -12.48 11.09
C GLU A 65 16.93 -11.19 10.74
N GLY A 66 16.31 -10.04 10.98
CA GLY A 66 16.84 -8.73 10.59
C GLY A 66 16.38 -8.25 9.21
N ASN A 67 15.69 -9.10 8.44
CA ASN A 67 15.10 -8.69 7.17
C ASN A 67 14.00 -7.64 7.37
N LYS A 68 13.75 -6.92 6.26
CA LYS A 68 12.75 -5.86 6.20
C LYS A 68 11.56 -6.31 5.36
N TYR A 69 10.39 -5.76 5.68
CA TYR A 69 9.24 -5.86 4.81
C TYR A 69 9.57 -5.29 3.42
N PHE A 70 8.96 -5.85 2.39
CA PHE A 70 8.93 -5.23 1.07
C PHE A 70 8.36 -3.82 1.15
N ARG A 71 8.68 -2.99 0.15
CA ARG A 71 8.22 -1.61 0.11
C ARG A 71 6.69 -1.58 0.05
N HIS A 72 6.07 -0.91 1.01
CA HIS A 72 4.62 -0.80 1.15
C HIS A 72 4.23 0.59 1.66
N ALA A 73 2.99 1.00 1.42
CA ALA A 73 2.45 2.23 2.00
C ALA A 73 2.34 2.08 3.52
N THR A 74 2.78 3.09 4.27
CA THR A 74 2.58 3.20 5.71
C THR A 74 1.67 4.36 6.04
N GLY A 75 1.04 4.29 7.21
CA GLY A 75 0.18 5.34 7.72
C GLY A 75 -1.28 5.11 7.33
N GLN A 76 -2.08 6.14 7.51
CA GLN A 76 -3.53 6.04 7.45
C GLN A 76 -4.11 6.11 6.02
N ILE A 77 -3.28 6.36 5.00
CA ILE A 77 -3.76 6.76 3.67
C ILE A 77 -2.92 6.08 2.59
N TYR A 78 -3.60 5.43 1.65
CA TYR A 78 -3.03 5.01 0.38
C TYR A 78 -4.10 5.08 -0.72
N ALA A 79 -3.64 5.19 -1.97
CA ALA A 79 -4.48 5.12 -3.15
C ALA A 79 -3.97 4.02 -4.08
N ILE A 80 -4.87 3.25 -4.66
CA ILE A 80 -4.55 2.32 -5.74
C ILE A 80 -5.41 2.63 -6.96
N SER A 81 -4.87 2.45 -8.16
CA SER A 81 -5.65 2.60 -9.38
C SER A 81 -6.76 1.54 -9.47
N LYS A 82 -7.78 1.81 -10.28
CA LYS A 82 -8.92 0.91 -10.51
C LYS A 82 -8.48 -0.49 -10.95
N ASP A 83 -7.46 -0.59 -11.80
CA ASP A 83 -6.98 -1.87 -12.32
C ASP A 83 -6.35 -2.72 -11.21
N LEU A 84 -5.55 -2.11 -10.32
CA LEU A 84 -5.00 -2.80 -9.15
C LEU A 84 -6.10 -3.21 -8.16
N ALA A 85 -7.10 -2.34 -7.93
CA ALA A 85 -8.23 -2.67 -7.07
C ALA A 85 -9.03 -3.86 -7.64
N THR A 86 -9.20 -3.90 -8.96
CA THR A 86 -9.88 -5.00 -9.67
C THR A 86 -9.08 -6.29 -9.57
N TYR A 87 -7.75 -6.23 -9.76
CA TYR A 87 -6.87 -7.38 -9.56
C TYR A 87 -7.00 -7.98 -8.16
N ILE A 88 -6.95 -7.13 -7.13
CA ILE A 88 -7.10 -7.56 -5.73
C ILE A 88 -8.47 -8.18 -5.48
N LEU A 89 -9.53 -7.57 -6.01
CA LEU A 89 -10.89 -8.07 -5.86
C LEU A 89 -11.07 -9.46 -6.50
N ILE A 90 -10.56 -9.66 -7.72
CA ILE A 90 -10.69 -10.92 -8.46
C ILE A 90 -9.88 -12.05 -7.79
N ASN A 91 -8.69 -11.74 -7.27
CA ASN A 91 -7.78 -12.75 -6.73
C ASN A 91 -7.82 -12.85 -5.20
N GLY A 92 -8.76 -12.17 -4.54
CA GLY A 92 -8.78 -11.96 -3.09
C GLY A 92 -8.72 -13.25 -2.26
N ASP A 93 -9.22 -14.37 -2.78
CA ASP A 93 -9.26 -15.67 -2.10
C ASP A 93 -7.91 -16.39 -2.07
N ILE A 94 -7.00 -16.07 -3.00
CA ILE A 94 -5.65 -16.65 -3.07
C ILE A 94 -4.58 -15.70 -2.54
N LEU A 95 -4.93 -14.43 -2.32
CA LEU A 95 -4.03 -13.41 -1.84
C LEU A 95 -3.78 -13.55 -0.34
N HIS A 96 -2.55 -13.91 0.01
CA HIS A 96 -2.14 -14.14 1.39
C HIS A 96 -2.18 -12.86 2.24
N ARG A 97 -2.78 -12.93 3.44
CA ARG A 97 -2.90 -11.81 4.37
C ARG A 97 -1.91 -11.96 5.52
N TYR A 98 -1.09 -10.93 5.70
CA TYR A 98 -0.20 -10.73 6.84
C TYR A 98 -0.93 -10.00 7.98
N ALA A 99 -0.33 -9.99 9.17
CA ALA A 99 -0.89 -9.33 10.35
C ALA A 99 -1.15 -7.83 10.11
N ASN A 100 -0.33 -7.20 9.27
CA ASN A 100 -0.51 -5.82 8.84
C ASN A 100 -1.14 -5.76 7.43
N GLU A 101 -2.31 -5.10 7.32
CA GLU A 101 -3.04 -4.94 6.06
C GLU A 101 -2.18 -4.24 4.99
N ALA A 102 -1.44 -3.20 5.37
CA ALA A 102 -0.64 -2.44 4.43
C ALA A 102 0.55 -3.25 3.90
N VAL A 103 1.12 -4.13 4.72
CA VAL A 103 2.13 -5.13 4.29
C VAL A 103 1.50 -6.13 3.32
N SER A 104 0.29 -6.60 3.60
CA SER A 104 -0.46 -7.49 2.69
C SER A 104 -0.65 -6.83 1.32
N LEU A 105 -1.13 -5.58 1.29
CA LEU A 105 -1.32 -4.85 0.05
C LEU A 105 -0.01 -4.67 -0.73
N GLY A 106 1.07 -4.23 -0.07
CA GLY A 106 2.37 -4.09 -0.74
C GLY A 106 2.90 -5.42 -1.28
N PHE A 107 2.68 -6.51 -0.55
CA PHE A 107 3.06 -7.85 -0.98
C PHE A 107 2.26 -8.33 -2.20
N TRP A 108 0.94 -8.10 -2.26
CA TRP A 108 0.12 -8.48 -3.41
C TRP A 108 0.56 -7.79 -4.71
N LEU A 109 1.10 -6.58 -4.58
CA LEU A 109 1.54 -5.77 -5.70
C LEU A 109 2.99 -6.04 -6.13
N ILE A 110 3.78 -6.79 -5.35
CA ILE A 110 5.19 -7.04 -5.70
C ILE A 110 5.35 -7.84 -7.00
N GLY A 111 4.41 -8.74 -7.28
CA GLY A 111 4.36 -9.54 -8.51
C GLY A 111 3.65 -8.86 -9.66
N VAL A 112 3.18 -7.62 -9.49
CA VAL A 112 2.45 -6.85 -10.49
C VAL A 112 3.35 -5.74 -11.01
N ASP A 113 3.45 -5.60 -12.34
CA ASP A 113 4.11 -4.44 -12.94
C ASP A 113 3.26 -3.18 -12.68
N HIS A 114 3.72 -2.35 -11.75
CA HIS A 114 2.99 -1.19 -11.27
C HIS A 114 3.95 -0.03 -11.00
N THR A 115 3.43 1.20 -11.09
CA THR A 115 4.18 2.39 -10.70
C THR A 115 3.83 2.79 -9.27
N GLN A 116 4.84 3.00 -8.43
CA GLN A 116 4.67 3.47 -7.05
C GLN A 116 5.10 4.93 -6.87
N PHE A 117 4.35 5.69 -6.06
CA PHE A 117 4.66 7.09 -5.73
C PHE A 117 4.50 7.39 -4.24
N ASN A 118 5.31 8.32 -3.74
CA ASN A 118 5.17 8.87 -2.40
C ASN A 118 4.22 10.08 -2.38
N PHE A 119 3.37 10.21 -1.35
CA PHE A 119 2.51 11.40 -1.17
C PHE A 119 3.30 12.69 -0.92
N PHE A 120 4.46 12.58 -0.29
CA PHE A 120 5.43 13.68 -0.19
C PHE A 120 6.44 13.46 -1.31
N GLY A 121 6.61 14.43 -2.21
CA GLY A 121 7.49 14.36 -3.39
C GLY A 121 8.99 14.23 -3.09
N LEU A 122 9.37 13.40 -2.12
CA LEU A 122 10.70 12.87 -1.92
C LEU A 122 10.74 11.50 -2.60
N SER A 123 11.29 11.50 -3.81
CA SER A 123 12.05 10.36 -4.29
C SER A 123 13.10 10.03 -3.22
N VAL A 124 12.97 8.87 -2.58
CA VAL A 124 14.13 8.18 -2.00
C VAL A 124 14.78 7.38 -3.11
#